data_AF-A0A1F4DY94-F1
#
_entry.id   AF-A0A1F4DY94-F1
#
_cell.length_a   1.000
_cell.length_b   1.000
_cell.length_c   1.000
_cell.angle_alpha   90.00
_cell.angle_beta   90.00
_cell.angle_gamma   90.00
#
_symmetry.space_group_name_H-M   'P 1'
#
loop_
_entity.id
_entity.type
_entity.pdbx_description
1 polymer ?
#
loop_
_entity_poly.entity_id
_entity_poly.type
_entity_poly.pdbx_seq_one_letter_code
_entity_poly.pdbx_strand_id
1 'polypeptide(L)'
;MDELAVAGGLAGEPIRKAKCVTIDLNVPADAEIVIEGVIDPQVLEPEAPFGESNGYVALEAFNMPMRVTAITHKRSPVFTSIISQVTPSESSVVKKVAYEPLFLTHLRDNLSIRSVRRVVMHEPLTNLRPVIFVQFARDTPRTEVWRGLHGTATLRPECGKIVIAVSEDINPESTDAVFWSLAYRSNPGEDVHIAPYRRGVQGSQYGPSQSESTMLIDATQKYAMAPLALPTRGHMENARTIWDELGLPALATRSPWHGYTLGDWTDTWERFARRATAGEWEQNGVETLARQRGGLAPETPVGKVEKPA
;
A
#
# COMPACT_ATOMS: atom_id res chain seq x y z
N MET A 1 -26.62 -8.98 -3.63
CA MET A 1 -26.51 -8.47 -5.02
C MET A 1 -25.80 -9.56 -5.81
N ASP A 2 -26.31 -9.92 -6.97
CA ASP A 2 -25.68 -10.90 -7.88
C ASP A 2 -24.47 -10.25 -8.59
N GLU A 3 -23.39 -10.99 -8.76
CA GLU A 3 -22.17 -10.58 -9.45
C GLU A 3 -22.45 -10.09 -10.88
N LEU A 4 -23.41 -10.69 -11.60
CA LEU A 4 -23.79 -10.22 -12.93
C LEU A 4 -24.45 -8.83 -12.88
N ALA A 5 -25.16 -8.50 -11.80
CA ALA A 5 -25.71 -7.17 -11.60
C ALA A 5 -24.61 -6.15 -11.28
N VAL A 6 -23.59 -6.53 -10.50
CA VAL A 6 -22.40 -5.69 -10.26
C VAL A 6 -21.68 -5.42 -11.58
N ALA A 7 -21.43 -6.47 -12.37
CA ALA A 7 -20.80 -6.35 -13.68
C ALA A 7 -21.61 -5.43 -14.62
N GLY A 8 -22.94 -5.55 -14.62
CA GLY A 8 -23.80 -4.66 -15.40
C GLY A 8 -23.74 -3.20 -14.93
N GLY A 9 -23.66 -2.96 -13.62
CA GLY A 9 -23.45 -1.62 -13.07
C GLY A 9 -22.12 -1.00 -13.52
N LEU A 10 -21.05 -1.80 -13.60
CA LEU A 10 -19.75 -1.37 -14.11
C LEU A 10 -19.77 -1.14 -15.63
N ALA A 11 -20.48 -1.98 -16.39
CA ALA A 11 -20.63 -1.86 -17.84
C ALA A 11 -21.59 -0.73 -18.26
N GLY A 12 -22.43 -0.23 -17.35
CA GLY A 12 -23.47 0.76 -17.62
C GLY A 12 -24.76 0.17 -18.21
N GLU A 13 -24.81 -1.14 -18.42
CA GLU A 13 -25.97 -1.86 -18.95
C GLU A 13 -26.03 -3.31 -18.42
N PRO A 14 -27.21 -3.96 -18.37
CA PRO A 14 -27.32 -5.33 -17.92
C PRO A 14 -26.50 -6.31 -18.78
N ILE A 15 -25.74 -7.21 -18.14
CA ILE A 15 -24.99 -8.26 -18.85
C ILE A 15 -25.97 -9.20 -19.56
N ARG A 16 -25.76 -9.42 -20.86
CA ARG A 16 -26.54 -10.37 -21.66
C ARG A 16 -26.30 -11.79 -21.16
N LYS A 17 -27.37 -12.57 -21.03
CA LYS A 17 -27.34 -13.92 -20.49
C LYS A 17 -27.89 -14.93 -21.51
N ALA A 18 -27.33 -16.14 -21.51
CA ALA A 18 -27.85 -17.29 -22.23
C ALA A 18 -28.08 -18.44 -21.25
N LYS A 19 -29.11 -19.26 -21.52
CA LYS A 19 -29.35 -20.50 -20.76
C LYS A 19 -28.32 -21.56 -21.14
N CYS A 20 -27.79 -22.25 -20.14
CA CYS A 20 -26.99 -23.45 -20.34
C CYS A 20 -27.82 -24.55 -21.03
N VAL A 21 -27.15 -25.47 -21.72
CA VAL A 21 -27.79 -26.53 -22.51
C VAL A 21 -28.20 -27.72 -21.65
N THR A 22 -27.40 -28.04 -20.63
CA THR A 22 -27.52 -29.28 -19.83
C THR A 22 -27.87 -29.05 -18.37
N ILE A 23 -27.80 -27.80 -17.89
CA ILE A 23 -28.08 -27.41 -16.50
C ILE A 23 -28.96 -26.15 -16.45
N ASP A 24 -29.72 -25.95 -15.36
CA ASP A 24 -30.61 -24.79 -15.22
C ASP A 24 -29.89 -23.55 -14.67
N LEU A 25 -28.81 -23.14 -15.35
CA LEU A 25 -28.06 -21.92 -15.05
C LEU A 25 -28.07 -20.96 -16.23
N ASN A 26 -27.75 -19.70 -15.95
CA ASN A 26 -27.49 -18.69 -16.97
C ASN A 26 -26.02 -18.31 -16.94
N VAL A 27 -25.43 -18.08 -18.11
CA VAL A 27 -24.04 -17.64 -18.30
C VAL A 27 -24.00 -16.36 -19.13
N PRO A 28 -22.91 -15.58 -19.09
CA PRO A 28 -22.73 -14.45 -20.01
C PRO A 28 -22.85 -14.92 -21.46
N ALA A 29 -23.78 -14.33 -22.23
CA ALA A 29 -24.05 -14.73 -23.60
C ALA A 29 -22.83 -14.56 -24.53
N ASP A 30 -21.91 -13.67 -24.15
CA ASP A 30 -20.70 -13.34 -24.90
C ASP A 30 -19.45 -14.11 -24.45
N ALA A 31 -19.59 -15.09 -23.56
CA ALA A 31 -18.47 -15.94 -23.14
C ALA A 31 -17.82 -16.64 -24.36
N GLU A 32 -16.48 -16.72 -24.36
CA GLU A 32 -15.72 -17.41 -25.40
C GLU A 32 -15.96 -18.93 -25.37
N ILE A 33 -15.91 -19.49 -24.16
CA ILE A 33 -16.05 -20.92 -23.85
C ILE A 33 -16.85 -21.05 -22.56
N VAL A 34 -17.81 -21.97 -22.52
CA VAL A 34 -18.60 -22.34 -21.35
C VAL A 34 -18.45 -23.84 -21.12
N ILE A 35 -18.06 -24.20 -19.91
CA ILE A 35 -17.95 -25.60 -19.47
C ILE A 35 -19.10 -25.84 -18.48
N GLU A 36 -20.04 -26.69 -18.87
CA GLU A 36 -21.18 -27.10 -18.05
C GLU A 36 -20.89 -28.45 -17.40
N GLY A 37 -21.43 -28.68 -16.21
CA GLY A 37 -21.22 -29.94 -15.52
C GLY A 37 -21.85 -29.98 -14.14
N VAL A 38 -21.59 -31.07 -13.44
CA VAL A 38 -22.05 -31.32 -12.09
C VAL A 38 -20.89 -31.72 -11.20
N ILE A 39 -20.94 -31.29 -9.94
CA ILE A 39 -19.98 -31.64 -8.91
C ILE A 39 -20.69 -32.59 -7.94
N ASP A 40 -20.13 -33.77 -7.72
CA ASP A 40 -20.61 -34.70 -6.69
C ASP A 40 -19.95 -34.34 -5.35
N PRO A 41 -20.71 -33.86 -4.35
CA PRO A 41 -20.14 -33.46 -3.06
C PRO A 41 -19.62 -34.64 -2.23
N GLN A 42 -19.83 -35.89 -2.67
CA GLN A 42 -19.38 -37.10 -1.97
C GLN A 42 -18.09 -37.69 -2.54
N VAL A 43 -17.62 -37.21 -3.70
CA VAL A 43 -16.43 -37.72 -4.39
C VAL A 43 -15.34 -36.66 -4.36
N LEU A 44 -14.10 -37.10 -4.12
CA LEU A 44 -12.93 -36.26 -4.17
C LEU A 44 -11.84 -36.94 -5.01
N GLU A 45 -11.00 -36.14 -5.66
CA GLU A 45 -9.79 -36.59 -6.35
C GLU A 45 -8.57 -35.74 -5.92
N PRO A 46 -7.34 -36.27 -6.00
CA PRO A 46 -6.15 -35.48 -5.75
C PRO A 46 -6.02 -34.33 -6.76
N GLU A 47 -5.81 -33.11 -6.25
CA GLU A 47 -5.54 -31.88 -7.01
C GLU A 47 -4.22 -31.26 -6.53
N ALA A 48 -3.61 -30.36 -7.31
CA ALA A 48 -2.26 -29.82 -7.16
C ALA A 48 -1.16 -30.86 -7.53
N PRO A 49 0.16 -30.56 -7.46
CA PRO A 49 0.78 -29.34 -6.96
C PRO A 49 0.51 -28.12 -7.85
N PHE A 50 0.36 -26.95 -7.24
CA PHE A 50 0.05 -25.70 -7.95
C PHE A 50 0.75 -24.48 -7.35
N GLY A 51 1.18 -23.55 -8.20
CA GLY A 51 1.84 -22.32 -7.77
C GLY A 51 0.84 -21.34 -7.15
N GLU A 52 1.01 -21.02 -5.87
CA GLU A 52 0.10 -20.12 -5.17
C GLU A 52 0.59 -18.67 -5.13
N SER A 53 -0.38 -17.77 -5.10
CA SER A 53 -0.13 -16.32 -5.04
C SER A 53 0.59 -15.86 -3.77
N ASN A 54 0.68 -16.70 -2.73
CA ASN A 54 1.46 -16.42 -1.52
C ASN A 54 2.96 -16.79 -1.65
N GLY A 55 3.39 -17.26 -2.82
CA GLY A 55 4.78 -17.62 -3.11
C GLY A 55 5.17 -19.07 -2.79
N TYR A 56 4.24 -19.86 -2.24
CA TYR A 56 4.47 -21.30 -2.00
C TYR A 56 3.81 -22.15 -3.08
N VAL A 57 4.27 -23.40 -3.19
CA VAL A 57 3.56 -24.42 -3.98
C VAL A 57 2.55 -25.09 -3.06
N ALA A 58 1.27 -25.07 -3.45
CA ALA A 58 0.26 -25.91 -2.82
C ALA A 58 0.63 -27.37 -3.07
N LEU A 59 0.62 -28.17 -2.01
CA LEU A 59 0.80 -29.62 -2.10
C LEU A 59 -0.52 -30.29 -2.41
N GLU A 60 -0.45 -31.54 -2.83
CA GLU A 60 -1.63 -32.32 -3.17
C GLU A 60 -2.65 -32.36 -2.03
N ALA A 61 -3.91 -32.12 -2.38
CA ALA A 61 -5.05 -32.26 -1.48
C ALA A 61 -6.24 -32.82 -2.27
N PHE A 62 -7.14 -33.51 -1.57
CA PHE A 62 -8.36 -34.00 -2.17
C PHE A 62 -9.34 -32.84 -2.39
N ASN A 63 -9.80 -32.66 -3.63
CA ASN A 63 -10.75 -31.63 -4.03
C ASN A 63 -11.89 -32.23 -4.89
N MET A 64 -12.93 -31.44 -5.14
CA MET A 64 -14.13 -31.93 -5.82
C MET A 64 -13.93 -31.96 -7.35
N PRO A 65 -14.01 -33.13 -8.01
CA PRO A 65 -13.99 -33.21 -9.47
C PRO A 65 -15.28 -32.63 -10.07
N MET A 66 -15.15 -32.00 -11.23
CA MET A 66 -16.31 -31.61 -12.04
C MET A 66 -16.52 -32.62 -13.16
N ARG A 67 -17.69 -33.28 -13.18
CA ARG A 67 -18.11 -34.08 -14.33
C ARG A 67 -18.72 -33.17 -15.38
N VAL A 68 -17.98 -32.96 -16.48
CA VAL A 68 -18.42 -32.14 -17.61
C VAL A 68 -19.59 -32.80 -18.34
N THR A 69 -20.67 -32.05 -18.57
CA THR A 69 -21.87 -32.48 -19.30
C THR A 69 -21.98 -31.84 -20.68
N ALA A 70 -21.43 -30.65 -20.86
CA ALA A 70 -21.32 -30.00 -22.16
C ALA A 70 -20.17 -28.98 -22.19
N ILE A 71 -19.63 -28.74 -23.38
CA ILE A 71 -18.74 -27.61 -23.67
C ILE A 71 -19.36 -26.85 -24.85
N THR A 72 -19.71 -25.58 -24.64
CA THR A 72 -20.21 -24.70 -25.71
C THR A 72 -19.24 -23.54 -25.91
N HIS A 73 -19.11 -23.05 -27.13
CA HIS A 73 -18.12 -22.01 -27.46
C HIS A 73 -18.48 -21.25 -28.74
N LYS A 74 -17.84 -20.08 -28.94
CA LYS A 74 -17.92 -19.33 -30.20
C LYS A 74 -17.25 -20.11 -31.34
N ARG A 75 -17.59 -19.82 -32.60
CA ARG A 75 -17.01 -20.49 -33.78
C ARG A 75 -15.47 -20.47 -33.82
N SER A 76 -14.86 -19.41 -33.30
CA SER A 76 -13.41 -19.26 -33.17
C SER A 76 -13.10 -18.72 -31.77
N PRO A 77 -13.07 -19.58 -30.75
CA PRO A 77 -13.00 -19.14 -29.37
C PRO A 77 -11.58 -18.76 -28.97
N VAL A 78 -11.45 -17.78 -28.09
CA VAL A 78 -10.20 -17.43 -27.41
C VAL A 78 -10.18 -18.09 -26.02
N PHE A 79 -9.19 -18.93 -25.77
CA PHE A 79 -8.97 -19.51 -24.44
C PHE A 79 -8.20 -18.52 -23.56
N THR A 80 -8.90 -17.80 -22.70
CA THR A 80 -8.29 -16.91 -21.71
C THR A 80 -7.72 -17.73 -20.55
N SER A 81 -6.44 -17.56 -20.28
CA SER A 81 -5.76 -18.19 -19.14
C SER A 81 -5.04 -17.14 -18.32
N ILE A 82 -4.87 -17.40 -17.03
CA ILE A 82 -4.02 -16.63 -16.13
C ILE A 82 -3.03 -17.59 -15.48
N ILE A 83 -1.78 -17.15 -15.31
CA ILE A 83 -0.76 -17.97 -14.64
C ILE A 83 -0.72 -17.53 -13.18
N SER A 84 -1.15 -18.42 -12.29
CA SER A 84 -0.95 -18.21 -10.85
C SER A 84 0.50 -18.49 -10.50
N GLN A 85 1.13 -17.53 -9.86
CA GLN A 85 2.50 -17.61 -9.37
C GLN A 85 2.71 -16.63 -8.22
N VAL A 86 3.91 -16.67 -7.64
CA VAL A 86 4.38 -15.70 -6.65
C VAL A 86 4.11 -14.27 -7.14
N THR A 87 3.57 -13.42 -6.26
CA THR A 87 3.23 -12.04 -6.63
C THR A 87 4.48 -11.18 -6.82
N PRO A 88 4.51 -10.29 -7.82
CA PRO A 88 3.36 -9.83 -8.63
C PRO A 88 2.93 -10.80 -9.75
N SER A 89 1.61 -10.91 -9.97
CA SER A 89 0.97 -11.68 -11.06
C SER A 89 -0.30 -10.98 -11.55
N GLU A 90 -0.90 -11.40 -12.67
CA GLU A 90 -2.16 -10.77 -13.13
C GLU A 90 -3.25 -10.86 -12.05
N SER A 91 -3.28 -11.97 -11.30
CA SER A 91 -4.25 -12.18 -10.23
C SER A 91 -4.12 -11.17 -9.09
N SER A 92 -2.90 -10.72 -8.75
CA SER A 92 -2.71 -9.71 -7.71
C SER A 92 -3.05 -8.33 -8.24
N VAL A 93 -2.62 -7.98 -9.44
CA VAL A 93 -2.96 -6.68 -10.03
C VAL A 93 -4.47 -6.47 -10.11
N VAL A 94 -5.23 -7.47 -10.56
CA VAL A 94 -6.72 -7.42 -10.60
C VAL A 94 -7.34 -7.29 -9.21
N LYS A 95 -6.78 -7.97 -8.19
CA LYS A 95 -7.27 -7.82 -6.79
C LYS A 95 -6.95 -6.42 -6.25
N LYS A 96 -5.75 -5.90 -6.54
CA LYS A 96 -5.25 -4.61 -6.01
C LYS A 96 -6.19 -3.47 -6.42
N VAL A 97 -6.58 -3.42 -7.70
CA VAL A 97 -7.49 -2.39 -8.23
C VAL A 97 -8.89 -2.42 -7.59
N ALA A 98 -9.32 -3.56 -7.06
CA ALA A 98 -10.60 -3.68 -6.37
C ALA A 98 -10.47 -3.41 -4.85
N TYR A 99 -9.41 -3.91 -4.23
CA TYR A 99 -9.28 -3.93 -2.77
C TYR A 99 -8.79 -2.59 -2.21
N GLU A 100 -7.86 -1.89 -2.84
CA GLU A 100 -7.39 -0.59 -2.32
C GLU A 100 -8.54 0.44 -2.24
N PRO A 101 -9.38 0.62 -3.28
CA PRO A 101 -10.54 1.50 -3.18
C PRO A 101 -11.59 1.04 -2.18
N LEU A 102 -11.79 -0.29 -2.04
CA LEU A 102 -12.71 -0.86 -1.04
C LEU A 102 -12.30 -0.44 0.37
N PHE A 103 -11.03 -0.60 0.72
CA PHE A 103 -10.51 -0.23 2.03
C PHE A 103 -10.51 1.30 2.22
N LEU A 104 -10.10 2.06 1.21
CA LEU A 104 -10.13 3.52 1.27
C LEU A 104 -11.56 4.04 1.53
N THR A 105 -12.55 3.52 0.81
CA THR A 105 -13.97 3.88 0.98
C THR A 105 -14.46 3.49 2.37
N HIS A 106 -14.12 2.30 2.84
CA HIS A 106 -14.49 1.87 4.19
C HIS A 106 -13.95 2.82 5.27
N LEU A 107 -12.66 3.16 5.23
CA LEU A 107 -12.06 4.03 6.24
C LEU A 107 -12.58 5.46 6.15
N ARG A 108 -12.62 6.03 4.93
CA ARG A 108 -12.94 7.43 4.71
C ARG A 108 -14.43 7.72 4.84
N ASP A 109 -15.28 6.86 4.28
CA ASP A 109 -16.70 7.13 4.12
C ASP A 109 -17.54 6.36 5.14
N ASN A 110 -17.24 5.07 5.40
CA ASN A 110 -18.03 4.28 6.36
C ASN A 110 -17.61 4.56 7.81
N LEU A 111 -16.31 4.68 8.09
CA LEU A 111 -15.78 5.03 9.42
C LEU A 111 -15.58 6.54 9.63
N SER A 112 -15.81 7.34 8.59
CA SER A 112 -15.69 8.81 8.59
C SER A 112 -14.29 9.34 8.94
N ILE A 113 -13.23 8.57 8.67
CA ILE A 113 -11.83 8.96 8.92
C ILE A 113 -11.33 9.77 7.72
N ARG A 114 -11.76 11.02 7.64
CA ARG A 114 -11.54 11.91 6.48
C ARG A 114 -10.06 12.20 6.18
N SER A 115 -9.18 11.98 7.14
CA SER A 115 -7.75 12.19 7.00
C SER A 115 -7.02 11.07 6.25
N VAL A 116 -7.64 9.92 6.00
CA VAL A 116 -7.03 8.87 5.17
C VAL A 116 -6.92 9.36 3.73
N ARG A 117 -5.69 9.37 3.20
CA ARG A 117 -5.36 9.81 1.83
C ARG A 117 -5.32 8.64 0.87
N ARG A 118 -4.66 7.55 1.25
CA ARG A 118 -4.44 6.36 0.42
C ARG A 118 -4.44 5.11 1.29
N VAL A 119 -4.88 4.00 0.71
CA VAL A 119 -4.60 2.66 1.22
C VAL A 119 -3.83 1.94 0.13
N VAL A 120 -2.69 1.36 0.49
CA VAL A 120 -1.86 0.58 -0.42
C VAL A 120 -1.63 -0.80 0.15
N MET A 121 -1.87 -1.83 -0.65
CA MET A 121 -1.61 -3.21 -0.28
C MET A 121 -0.28 -3.67 -0.87
N HIS A 122 0.63 -4.14 -0.02
CA HIS A 122 1.96 -4.56 -0.47
C HIS A 122 1.85 -5.85 -1.31
N GLU A 123 2.39 -5.82 -2.52
CA GLU A 123 2.22 -6.89 -3.51
C GLU A 123 3.37 -7.90 -3.54
N PRO A 124 4.65 -7.48 -3.68
CA PRO A 124 5.75 -8.43 -3.91
C PRO A 124 5.83 -9.45 -2.77
N LEU A 125 5.79 -10.75 -3.11
CA LEU A 125 5.84 -11.89 -2.19
C LEU A 125 4.69 -12.01 -1.16
N THR A 126 3.96 -10.93 -0.85
CA THR A 126 2.99 -10.90 0.25
C THR A 126 1.55 -11.09 -0.21
N ASN A 127 1.22 -11.12 -1.51
CA ASN A 127 -0.15 -11.36 -1.99
C ASN A 127 -1.17 -10.31 -1.52
N LEU A 128 -0.78 -9.03 -1.37
CA LEU A 128 -1.62 -7.87 -1.02
C LEU A 128 -2.22 -7.92 0.40
N ARG A 129 -3.04 -8.93 0.67
CA ARG A 129 -3.91 -9.05 1.84
C ARG A 129 -3.17 -8.94 3.17
N PRO A 130 -2.01 -9.60 3.41
CA PRO A 130 -1.38 -9.63 4.72
C PRO A 130 -0.80 -8.28 5.16
N VAL A 131 -0.28 -7.46 4.25
CA VAL A 131 0.46 -6.23 4.58
C VAL A 131 -0.20 -5.02 3.93
N ILE A 132 -0.74 -4.13 4.75
CA ILE A 132 -1.50 -2.96 4.30
C ILE A 132 -0.88 -1.69 4.88
N PHE A 133 -0.64 -0.71 4.02
CA PHE A 133 -0.21 0.63 4.39
C PHE A 133 -1.39 1.59 4.31
N VAL A 134 -1.59 2.38 5.35
CA VAL A 134 -2.63 3.42 5.41
C VAL A 134 -1.95 4.77 5.53
N GLN A 135 -2.11 5.60 4.51
CA GLN A 135 -1.52 6.93 4.47
C GLN A 135 -2.50 7.96 5.05
N PHE A 136 -2.06 8.73 6.04
CA PHE A 136 -2.85 9.76 6.71
C PHE A 136 -2.33 11.16 6.41
N ALA A 137 -3.24 12.13 6.36
CA ALA A 137 -2.91 13.54 6.29
C ALA A 137 -2.01 13.94 7.48
N ARG A 138 -1.17 14.95 7.27
CA ARG A 138 -0.38 15.54 8.34
C ARG A 138 -1.28 16.05 9.46
N ASP A 139 -0.77 15.98 10.70
CA ASP A 139 -1.47 16.41 11.92
C ASP A 139 -2.79 15.65 12.21
N THR A 140 -2.98 14.46 11.61
CA THR A 140 -4.09 13.58 11.97
C THR A 140 -4.00 13.21 13.46
N PRO A 141 -5.09 13.39 14.25
CA PRO A 141 -5.09 13.00 15.64
C PRO A 141 -4.75 11.52 15.83
N ARG A 142 -3.92 11.20 16.83
CA ARG A 142 -3.51 9.83 17.15
C ARG A 142 -4.72 8.88 17.27
N THR A 143 -5.83 9.35 17.84
CA THR A 143 -7.08 8.58 17.95
C THR A 143 -7.63 8.14 16.59
N GLU A 144 -7.58 9.01 15.58
CA GLU A 144 -8.06 8.70 14.22
C GLU A 144 -7.11 7.74 13.48
N VAL A 145 -5.79 7.87 13.71
CA VAL A 145 -4.80 6.91 13.17
C VAL A 145 -5.09 5.50 13.69
N TRP A 146 -5.27 5.35 15.01
CA TRP A 146 -5.58 4.05 15.61
C TRP A 146 -6.96 3.52 15.19
N ARG A 147 -7.98 4.37 15.07
CA ARG A 147 -9.28 3.97 14.49
C ARG A 147 -9.11 3.42 13.07
N GLY A 148 -8.26 4.04 12.24
CA GLY A 148 -7.99 3.59 10.89
C GLY A 148 -7.21 2.28 10.83
N LEU A 149 -6.22 2.10 11.69
CA LEU A 149 -5.48 0.83 11.85
C LEU A 149 -6.42 -0.33 12.23
N HIS A 150 -7.25 -0.15 13.26
CA HIS A 150 -8.22 -1.15 13.70
C HIS A 150 -9.32 -1.42 12.66
N GLY A 151 -9.84 -0.37 12.01
CA GLY A 151 -10.83 -0.50 10.94
C GLY A 151 -10.29 -1.29 9.75
N THR A 152 -9.03 -1.06 9.39
CA THR A 152 -8.34 -1.81 8.33
C THR A 152 -8.21 -3.28 8.69
N ALA A 153 -7.73 -3.58 9.90
CA ALA A 153 -7.48 -4.96 10.33
C ALA A 153 -8.74 -5.82 10.46
N THR A 154 -9.90 -5.20 10.68
CA THR A 154 -11.16 -5.90 10.98
C THR A 154 -12.13 -5.99 9.80
N LEU A 155 -11.88 -5.26 8.70
CA LEU A 155 -12.78 -5.23 7.54
C LEU A 155 -12.95 -6.61 6.87
N ARG A 156 -11.86 -7.36 6.71
CA ARG A 156 -11.89 -8.71 6.11
C ARG A 156 -10.96 -9.68 6.86
N PRO A 157 -11.41 -10.91 7.16
CA PRO A 157 -10.63 -11.87 7.95
C PRO A 157 -9.31 -12.29 7.30
N GLU A 158 -9.22 -12.24 5.97
CA GLU A 158 -8.02 -12.58 5.21
C GLU A 158 -7.03 -11.41 5.02
N CYS A 159 -7.40 -10.17 5.38
CA CYS A 159 -6.61 -8.96 5.14
C CYS A 159 -6.13 -8.25 6.42
N GLY A 160 -4.97 -7.61 6.37
CA GLY A 160 -4.44 -6.77 7.45
C GLY A 160 -3.81 -7.54 8.60
N LYS A 161 -2.99 -8.56 8.30
CA LYS A 161 -2.16 -9.23 9.32
C LYS A 161 -1.11 -8.27 9.89
N ILE A 162 -0.57 -7.40 9.04
CA ILE A 162 0.30 -6.28 9.40
C ILE A 162 -0.32 -5.03 8.77
N VAL A 163 -0.65 -4.04 9.60
CA VAL A 163 -1.18 -2.75 9.14
C VAL A 163 -0.29 -1.64 9.65
N ILE A 164 0.20 -0.79 8.76
CA ILE A 164 1.14 0.29 9.09
C ILE A 164 0.56 1.63 8.66
N ALA A 165 0.45 2.56 9.59
CA ALA A 165 0.07 3.93 9.31
C ALA A 165 1.31 4.76 8.98
N VAL A 166 1.24 5.54 7.90
CA VAL A 166 2.31 6.47 7.49
C VAL A 166 1.73 7.84 7.19
N SER A 167 2.56 8.89 7.31
CA SER A 167 2.15 10.26 6.98
C SER A 167 2.14 10.51 5.47
N GLU A 168 1.42 11.55 5.03
CA GLU A 168 1.22 11.86 3.60
C GLU A 168 2.50 12.18 2.82
N ASP A 169 3.60 12.46 3.50
CA ASP A 169 4.92 12.64 2.89
C ASP A 169 5.61 11.32 2.52
N ILE A 170 5.18 10.21 3.10
CA ILE A 170 5.72 8.88 2.83
C ILE A 170 4.96 8.24 1.68
N ASN A 171 5.65 7.88 0.59
CA ASN A 171 5.04 7.08 -0.47
C ASN A 171 4.89 5.62 0.00
N PRO A 172 3.66 5.12 0.24
CA PRO A 172 3.45 3.76 0.73
C PRO A 172 3.79 2.67 -0.30
N GLU A 173 4.00 3.01 -1.58
CA GLU A 173 4.47 2.06 -2.59
C GLU A 173 5.99 1.81 -2.52
N SER A 174 6.73 2.61 -1.75
CA SER A 174 8.16 2.40 -1.49
C SER A 174 8.35 1.78 -0.11
N THR A 175 8.75 0.52 -0.07
CA THR A 175 9.11 -0.17 1.19
C THR A 175 10.26 0.55 1.91
N ASP A 176 11.20 1.13 1.18
CA ASP A 176 12.31 1.89 1.76
C ASP A 176 11.80 3.13 2.50
N ALA A 177 10.85 3.87 1.91
CA ALA A 177 10.24 5.03 2.56
C ALA A 177 9.40 4.63 3.79
N VAL A 178 8.69 3.50 3.73
CA VAL A 178 7.95 2.96 4.87
C VAL A 178 8.89 2.54 6.00
N PHE A 179 9.99 1.83 5.68
CA PHE A 179 11.00 1.43 6.68
C PHE A 179 11.73 2.64 7.28
N TRP A 180 12.02 3.66 6.48
CA TRP A 180 12.54 4.93 6.99
C TRP A 180 11.57 5.59 7.98
N SER A 181 10.28 5.63 7.65
CA SER A 181 9.24 6.15 8.56
C SER A 181 9.19 5.36 9.86
N LEU A 182 9.22 4.03 9.79
CA LEU A 182 9.23 3.15 10.96
C LEU A 182 10.45 3.42 11.85
N ALA A 183 11.65 3.52 11.26
CA ALA A 183 12.89 3.67 12.02
C ALA A 183 12.95 4.98 12.82
N TYR A 184 12.38 6.07 12.31
CA TYR A 184 12.54 7.41 12.90
C TYR A 184 11.26 8.01 13.49
N ARG A 185 10.08 7.42 13.24
CA ARG A 185 8.79 7.99 13.68
C ARG A 185 7.95 7.05 14.54
N SER A 186 8.37 5.79 14.69
CA SER A 186 7.69 4.80 15.53
C SER A 186 8.56 4.48 16.75
N ASN A 187 7.99 4.61 17.94
CA ASN A 187 8.53 4.01 19.16
C ASN A 187 7.87 2.64 19.38
N PRO A 188 8.54 1.49 19.18
CA PRO A 188 7.88 0.19 19.24
C PRO A 188 7.14 -0.12 20.55
N GLY A 189 7.57 0.46 21.67
CA GLY A 189 6.89 0.28 22.96
C GLY A 189 5.54 1.00 23.07
N GLU A 190 5.30 2.02 22.25
CA GLU A 190 4.10 2.87 22.30
C GLU A 190 3.27 2.83 21.00
N ASP A 191 3.90 2.53 19.88
CA ASP A 191 3.35 2.66 18.54
C ASP A 191 3.10 1.30 17.86
N VAL A 192 3.31 0.19 18.56
CA VAL A 192 2.99 -1.17 18.07
C VAL A 192 1.95 -1.81 18.97
N HIS A 193 0.79 -2.15 18.40
CA HIS A 193 -0.24 -2.95 19.07
C HIS A 193 -0.35 -4.33 18.42
N ILE A 194 -0.36 -5.37 19.25
CA ILE A 194 -0.61 -6.74 18.82
C ILE A 194 -2.03 -7.11 19.26
N ALA A 195 -2.91 -7.35 18.29
CA ALA A 195 -4.27 -7.82 18.53
C ALA A 195 -4.33 -9.35 18.35
N PRO A 196 -4.64 -10.14 19.39
CA PRO A 196 -4.73 -11.59 19.29
C PRO A 196 -6.00 -12.05 18.54
N TYR A 197 -6.11 -13.36 18.32
CA TYR A 197 -7.32 -14.03 17.82
C TYR A 197 -7.74 -13.67 16.39
N ARG A 198 -6.79 -13.79 15.46
CA ARG A 198 -7.01 -13.68 14.02
C ARG A 198 -7.01 -15.07 13.37
N ARG A 199 -7.82 -15.26 12.32
CA ARG A 199 -7.64 -16.40 11.40
C ARG A 199 -6.30 -16.28 10.66
N GLY A 200 -5.59 -17.40 10.50
CA GLY A 200 -4.34 -17.43 9.74
C GLY A 200 -4.50 -17.08 8.27
N VAL A 201 -3.50 -16.42 7.70
CA VAL A 201 -3.46 -16.09 6.27
C VAL A 201 -3.18 -17.33 5.42
N GLN A 202 -3.63 -17.34 4.16
CA GLN A 202 -3.39 -18.47 3.24
C GLN A 202 -1.88 -18.68 3.08
N GLY A 203 -1.39 -19.89 3.37
CA GLY A 203 0.04 -20.23 3.35
C GLY A 203 0.75 -20.17 4.70
N SER A 204 0.15 -19.62 5.77
CA SER A 204 0.69 -19.74 7.13
C SER A 204 0.02 -20.85 7.96
N GLN A 205 -0.88 -21.62 7.34
CA GLN A 205 -1.72 -22.64 7.99
C GLN A 205 -1.08 -24.03 8.06
N TYR A 206 0.22 -24.16 7.76
CA TYR A 206 0.93 -25.45 7.82
C TYR A 206 1.33 -25.88 9.25
N GLY A 207 1.07 -25.04 10.26
CA GLY A 207 1.40 -25.29 11.66
C GLY A 207 0.19 -25.72 12.52
N PRO A 208 0.44 -26.24 13.74
CA PRO A 208 -0.62 -26.75 14.62
C PRO A 208 -1.51 -25.66 15.26
N SER A 209 -1.11 -24.39 15.18
CA SER A 209 -1.88 -23.28 15.74
C SER A 209 -2.94 -22.79 14.76
N GLN A 210 -4.21 -22.79 15.19
CA GLN A 210 -5.33 -22.28 14.39
C GLN A 210 -5.55 -20.77 14.54
N SER A 211 -4.88 -20.12 15.50
CA SER A 211 -5.00 -18.68 15.76
C SER A 211 -3.68 -17.96 15.50
N GLU A 212 -3.77 -16.84 14.78
CA GLU A 212 -2.70 -15.86 14.60
C GLU A 212 -3.06 -14.54 15.33
N SER A 213 -2.22 -13.53 15.15
CA SER A 213 -2.45 -12.16 15.62
C SER A 213 -2.32 -11.16 14.47
N THR A 214 -2.82 -9.95 14.71
CA THR A 214 -2.58 -8.78 13.84
C THR A 214 -1.60 -7.84 14.52
N MET A 215 -0.64 -7.32 13.76
CA MET A 215 0.27 -6.27 14.18
C MET A 215 -0.15 -4.93 13.56
N LEU A 216 -0.40 -3.94 14.41
CA LEU A 216 -0.74 -2.57 14.01
C LEU A 216 0.41 -1.66 14.40
N ILE A 217 0.87 -0.82 13.47
CA ILE A 217 2.04 0.04 13.69
C ILE A 217 1.72 1.47 13.28
N ASP A 218 1.93 2.43 14.19
CA ASP A 218 1.77 3.85 13.91
C ASP A 218 3.11 4.53 13.61
N ALA A 219 3.52 4.51 12.35
CA ALA A 219 4.73 5.16 11.85
C ALA A 219 4.49 6.60 11.34
N THR A 220 3.38 7.25 11.73
CA THR A 220 3.10 8.65 11.36
C THR A 220 3.99 9.63 12.11
N GLN A 221 4.23 10.79 11.51
CA GLN A 221 4.92 11.92 12.15
C GLN A 221 4.14 12.40 13.39
N LYS A 222 4.81 12.48 14.55
CA LYS A 222 4.19 12.88 15.83
C LYS A 222 4.37 14.37 16.19
N TYR A 223 5.40 15.00 15.65
CA TYR A 223 5.78 16.39 15.93
C TYR A 223 6.53 16.99 14.72
N ALA A 224 6.70 18.30 14.67
CA ALA A 224 7.47 18.97 13.61
C ALA A 224 8.91 18.43 13.56
N MET A 225 9.39 18.04 12.37
CA MET A 225 10.74 17.48 12.19
C MET A 225 11.55 18.35 11.23
N ALA A 226 12.86 18.20 11.30
CA ALA A 226 13.78 18.78 10.32
C ALA A 226 13.42 18.30 8.90
N PRO A 227 13.64 19.12 7.86
CA PRO A 227 13.33 18.74 6.49
C PRO A 227 14.15 17.52 6.07
N LEU A 228 13.63 16.79 5.08
CA LEU A 228 14.39 15.72 4.45
C LEU A 228 15.65 16.32 3.78
N ALA A 229 16.81 15.73 4.06
CA ALA A 229 18.12 16.19 3.58
C ALA A 229 18.36 15.86 2.09
N LEU A 230 17.44 16.29 1.23
CA LEU A 230 17.54 16.25 -0.23
C LEU A 230 17.43 17.68 -0.78
N PRO A 231 18.01 17.97 -1.96
CA PRO A 231 17.85 19.27 -2.60
C PRO A 231 16.37 19.58 -2.86
N THR A 232 16.01 20.87 -2.83
CA THR A 232 14.63 21.28 -3.11
C THR A 232 14.23 20.91 -4.54
N ARG A 233 12.92 20.83 -4.76
CA ARG A 233 12.33 20.46 -6.05
C ARG A 233 12.93 21.23 -7.24
N GLY A 234 13.10 22.55 -7.10
CA GLY A 234 13.66 23.36 -8.19
C GLY A 234 15.09 22.95 -8.60
N HIS A 235 15.94 22.57 -7.64
CA HIS A 235 17.28 22.07 -7.94
C HIS A 235 17.23 20.71 -8.65
N MET A 236 16.36 19.80 -8.18
CA MET A 236 16.22 18.48 -8.77
C MET A 236 15.60 18.51 -10.18
N GLU A 237 14.64 19.40 -10.43
CA GLU A 237 14.06 19.62 -11.76
C GLU A 237 15.05 20.26 -12.73
N ASN A 238 15.85 21.23 -12.26
CA ASN A 238 16.94 21.79 -13.05
C ASN A 238 18.00 20.73 -13.39
N ALA A 239 18.39 19.90 -12.43
CA ALA A 239 19.33 18.81 -12.65
C ALA A 239 18.80 17.80 -13.69
N ARG A 240 17.50 17.49 -13.65
CA ARG A 240 16.85 16.66 -14.69
C ARG A 240 16.90 17.30 -16.06
N THR A 241 16.65 18.61 -16.15
CA THR A 241 16.72 19.34 -17.43
C THR A 241 18.11 19.22 -18.04
N ILE A 242 19.15 19.48 -17.25
CA ILE A 242 20.55 19.31 -17.69
C ILE A 242 20.85 17.86 -18.10
N TRP A 243 20.35 16.89 -17.34
CA TRP A 243 20.52 15.47 -17.64
C TRP A 243 19.94 15.09 -19.01
N ASP A 244 18.73 15.59 -19.31
CA ASP A 244 18.04 15.36 -20.57
C ASP A 244 18.75 16.08 -21.73
N GLU A 245 19.23 17.32 -21.52
CA GLU A 245 20.03 18.08 -22.50
C GLU A 245 21.35 17.37 -22.87
N LEU A 246 21.98 16.70 -21.91
CA LEU A 246 23.20 15.93 -22.13
C LEU A 246 22.96 14.58 -22.84
N GLY A 247 21.70 14.21 -23.12
CA GLY A 247 21.36 12.95 -23.78
C GLY A 247 21.71 11.71 -22.97
N LEU A 248 21.69 11.84 -21.64
CA LEU A 248 22.02 10.74 -20.73
C LEU A 248 20.85 9.72 -20.65
N PRO A 249 21.09 8.49 -20.15
CA PRO A 249 20.06 7.45 -20.07
C PRO A 249 18.82 7.90 -19.30
N ALA A 250 17.65 7.37 -19.67
CA ALA A 250 16.38 7.73 -19.03
C ALA A 250 16.43 7.56 -17.50
N LEU A 251 16.06 8.62 -16.77
CA LEU A 251 16.04 8.61 -15.31
C LEU A 251 14.82 7.84 -14.78
N ALA A 252 15.08 6.85 -13.93
CA ALA A 252 14.07 6.21 -13.09
C ALA A 252 14.06 6.88 -11.71
N THR A 253 13.26 7.94 -11.55
CA THR A 253 13.14 8.66 -10.26
C THR A 253 12.48 7.78 -9.21
N ARG A 254 13.08 7.71 -8.02
CA ARG A 254 12.49 7.03 -6.85
C ARG A 254 11.96 8.06 -5.87
N SER A 255 10.88 7.70 -5.16
CA SER A 255 10.35 8.53 -4.08
C SER A 255 11.11 8.24 -2.78
N PRO A 256 11.48 9.27 -1.99
CA PRO A 256 11.37 10.71 -2.30
C PRO A 256 12.44 11.18 -3.31
N TRP A 257 12.05 12.00 -4.28
CA TRP A 257 12.97 12.52 -5.32
C TRP A 257 13.62 13.86 -4.93
N HIS A 258 12.96 14.66 -4.10
CA HIS A 258 13.45 15.96 -3.66
C HIS A 258 13.13 16.17 -2.18
N GLY A 259 13.79 17.15 -1.56
CA GLY A 259 13.55 17.55 -0.19
C GLY A 259 12.22 18.25 -0.02
N TYR A 260 11.69 18.18 1.20
CA TYR A 260 10.45 18.83 1.60
C TYR A 260 10.51 19.17 3.10
N THR A 261 9.72 20.17 3.51
CA THR A 261 9.64 20.58 4.91
C THR A 261 8.79 19.62 5.73
N LEU A 262 9.26 19.33 6.94
CA LEU A 262 8.53 18.56 7.95
C LEU A 262 8.12 19.44 9.14
N GLY A 263 8.15 20.76 8.98
CA GLY A 263 7.65 21.76 9.94
C GLY A 263 8.72 22.41 10.82
N ASP A 264 9.86 21.77 11.02
CA ASP A 264 10.98 22.36 11.77
C ASP A 264 12.02 22.97 10.81
N TRP A 265 11.54 23.82 9.89
CA TRP A 265 12.37 24.60 8.98
C TRP A 265 11.91 26.06 9.01
N THR A 266 12.79 26.97 9.39
CA THR A 266 12.45 28.38 9.63
C THR A 266 12.78 29.26 8.43
N ASP A 267 12.12 30.43 8.33
CA ASP A 267 12.41 31.43 7.30
C ASP A 267 13.85 31.94 7.35
N THR A 268 14.46 31.95 8.54
CA THR A 268 15.88 32.29 8.71
C THR A 268 16.78 31.25 8.03
N TRP A 269 16.52 29.96 8.23
CA TRP A 269 17.29 28.92 7.54
C TRP A 269 17.00 28.87 6.05
N GLU A 270 15.78 29.15 5.63
CA GLU A 270 15.44 29.33 4.21
C GLU A 270 16.22 30.49 3.57
N ARG A 271 16.31 31.63 4.26
CA ARG A 271 17.15 32.77 3.83
C ARG A 271 18.62 32.39 3.75
N PHE A 272 19.13 31.62 4.72
CA PHE A 272 20.51 31.15 4.71
C PHE A 272 20.79 30.22 3.54
N ALA A 273 19.88 29.28 3.25
CA ALA A 273 20.00 28.37 2.12
C ALA A 273 20.04 29.13 0.79
N ARG A 274 19.16 30.13 0.60
CA ARG A 274 19.16 30.97 -0.61
C ARG A 274 20.43 31.77 -0.79
N ARG A 275 20.94 32.38 0.30
CA ARG A 275 22.23 33.09 0.26
C ARG A 275 23.37 32.15 -0.12
N ALA A 276 23.37 30.93 0.42
CA ALA A 276 24.40 29.95 0.09
C ALA A 276 24.40 29.59 -1.41
N THR A 277 23.22 29.37 -2.00
CA THR A 277 23.12 29.06 -3.44
C THR A 277 23.36 30.27 -4.35
N ALA A 278 23.15 31.50 -3.86
CA ALA A 278 23.45 32.74 -4.56
C ALA A 278 24.93 33.19 -4.45
N GLY A 279 25.75 32.49 -3.67
CA GLY A 279 27.14 32.90 -3.39
C GLY A 279 27.29 33.97 -2.31
N GLU A 280 26.22 34.31 -1.60
CA GLU A 280 26.14 35.32 -0.54
C GLU A 280 26.33 34.72 0.88
N TRP A 281 27.01 33.58 0.99
CA TRP A 281 27.14 32.82 2.24
C TRP A 281 27.87 33.59 3.36
N GLU A 282 28.71 34.56 3.04
CA GLU A 282 29.38 35.44 4.02
C GLU A 282 28.37 36.19 4.91
N GLN A 283 27.22 36.58 4.37
CA GLN A 283 26.16 37.24 5.14
C GLN A 283 25.58 36.32 6.23
N ASN A 284 25.53 35.00 5.98
CA ASN A 284 25.14 34.03 7.01
C ASN A 284 26.19 33.95 8.12
N GLY A 285 27.48 34.06 7.75
CA GLY A 285 28.59 34.10 8.70
C GLY A 285 28.50 35.32 9.63
N VAL A 286 28.19 36.51 9.09
CA VAL A 286 28.00 37.72 9.90
C VAL A 286 26.84 37.54 10.90
N GLU A 287 25.70 37.00 10.46
CA GLU A 287 24.52 36.80 11.30
C GLU A 287 24.76 35.74 12.39
N THR A 288 25.46 34.65 12.07
CA THR A 288 25.79 33.59 13.05
C THR A 288 26.92 34.00 14.00
N LEU A 289 27.90 34.78 13.55
CA LEU A 289 28.97 35.33 14.40
C LEU A 289 28.40 36.22 15.51
N ALA A 290 27.41 37.07 15.18
CA ALA A 290 26.71 37.92 16.16
C ALA A 290 25.94 37.12 17.23
N ARG A 291 25.72 35.82 17.01
CA ARG A 291 24.99 34.92 17.91
C ARG A 291 25.91 34.03 18.75
N GLN A 292 27.23 34.15 18.64
CA GLN A 292 28.18 33.38 19.45
C GLN A 292 28.01 33.69 20.95
N ARG A 293 27.98 32.64 21.78
CA ARG A 293 27.87 32.74 23.24
C ARG A 293 28.70 31.65 23.91
N GLY A 294 29.30 32.00 25.04
CA GLY A 294 29.96 31.02 25.92
C GLY A 294 28.97 30.36 26.89
N GLY A 295 29.45 29.33 27.61
CA GLY A 295 28.69 28.70 28.69
C GLY A 295 27.59 27.72 28.27
N LEU A 296 27.51 27.38 26.99
CA LEU A 296 26.61 26.35 26.47
C LEU A 296 27.36 25.04 26.22
N ALA A 297 26.68 23.92 26.43
CA ALA A 297 27.19 22.63 26.00
C ALA A 297 27.07 22.51 24.45
N PRO A 298 28.02 21.84 23.77
CA PRO A 298 27.86 21.48 22.35
C PRO A 298 26.52 20.77 22.10
N GLU A 299 25.96 20.95 20.90
CA GLU A 299 24.65 20.41 20.50
C GLU A 299 23.43 20.90 21.31
N THR A 300 23.58 21.98 22.09
CA THR A 300 22.42 22.64 22.73
C THR A 300 21.52 23.24 21.63
N PRO A 301 20.23 22.84 21.54
CA PRO A 301 19.34 23.38 20.52
C PRO A 301 19.15 24.88 20.66
N VAL A 302 19.34 25.61 19.57
CA VAL A 302 19.21 27.08 19.51
C VAL A 302 17.85 27.56 20.04
N GLY A 303 16.76 26.89 19.68
CA GLY A 303 15.41 27.26 20.11
C GLY A 303 15.14 27.12 21.62
N LYS A 304 16.04 26.45 22.37
CA LYS A 304 15.97 26.43 23.85
C LYS A 304 16.61 27.65 24.49
N VAL A 305 17.46 28.37 23.76
CA VAL A 305 18.25 29.50 24.27
C VAL A 305 17.72 30.82 23.73
N GLU A 306 17.38 30.85 22.44
CA GLU A 306 16.86 32.02 21.76
C GLU A 306 15.33 31.90 21.66
N LYS A 307 14.60 32.92 22.12
CA LYS A 307 13.15 32.98 21.92
C LYS A 307 12.86 33.28 20.45
N PRO A 308 11.79 32.71 19.86
CA PRO A 308 11.32 33.13 18.54
C PRO A 308 11.04 34.64 18.56
N ALA A 309 11.51 35.34 17.54
CA ALA A 309 11.15 36.74 17.30
C ALA A 309 9.69 36.85 16.82
#